data_AF-A0A258HZ28-F1
#
_entry.id   AF-A0A258HZ28-F1
#
_cell.length_a   1.000
_cell.length_b   1.000
_cell.length_c   1.000
_cell.angle_alpha   90.00
_cell.angle_beta   90.00
_cell.angle_gamma   90.00
#
_symmetry.space_group_name_H-M   'P 1'
#
loop_
_entity.id
_entity.type
_entity.pdbx_description
1 polymer ?
#
loop_
_entity_poly.entity_id
_entity_poly.type
_entity_poly.pdbx_seq_one_letter_code
_entity_poly.pdbx_strand_id
1 'polypeptide(L)' 'MDLNFQYAEHQQSLMRAMTTTNISLRTRHLESADSVAARIQAWQHAEGANAANGWGLVMDDAEFRDLPIQRITA' A
#
# COMPACT_ATOMS: atom_id res chain seq x y z
N MET A 1 -10.23 3.66 3.66
CA MET A 1 -10.29 3.45 2.19
C MET A 1 -10.86 2.06 1.96
N ASP A 2 -11.73 1.86 0.97
CA ASP A 2 -12.12 0.50 0.54
C ASP A 2 -11.09 0.00 -0.47
N LEU A 3 -10.21 -0.92 -0.04
CA LEU A 3 -9.11 -1.40 -0.87
C LEU A 3 -9.59 -2.27 -2.05
N ASN A 4 -10.69 -3.01 -1.88
CA ASN A 4 -11.23 -3.85 -2.95
C ASN A 4 -11.82 -3.00 -4.06
N PHE A 5 -12.54 -1.93 -3.70
CA PHE A 5 -13.01 -0.95 -4.66
C PHE A 5 -11.85 -0.33 -5.46
N GLN A 6 -10.76 0.04 -4.79
CA GLN A 6 -9.58 0.61 -5.43
C GLN A 6 -8.91 -0.38 -6.40
N TYR A 7 -8.77 -1.64 -6.01
CA TYR A 7 -8.25 -2.65 -6.92
C TYR A 7 -9.16 -2.88 -8.13
N ALA A 8 -10.48 -2.86 -7.94
CA ALA A 8 -11.44 -2.98 -9.03
C ALA A 8 -11.33 -1.79 -10.01
N GLU A 9 -11.20 -0.56 -9.50
CA GLU A 9 -10.99 0.65 -10.30
C GLU A 9 -9.68 0.58 -11.11
N HIS A 10 -8.60 0.13 -10.46
CA HIS A 10 -7.30 -0.08 -11.09
C HIS A 10 -7.37 -1.10 -12.24
N GLN A 11 -7.93 -2.29 -11.96
CA GLN A 11 -8.11 -3.35 -12.95
C GLN A 11 -8.99 -2.89 -14.12
N GLN A 12 -10.08 -2.18 -13.84
CA GLN A 12 -10.96 -1.63 -14.88
C GLN A 12 -10.21 -0.65 -15.79
N SER A 13 -9.37 0.22 -15.22
CA SER A 13 -8.57 1.17 -15.98
C SER A 13 -7.57 0.46 -16.90
N LEU A 14 -6.88 -0.58 -16.40
CA LEU A 14 -5.99 -1.41 -17.21
C LEU A 14 -6.73 -2.15 -18.34
N MET A 15 -7.89 -2.75 -18.05
CA MET A 15 -8.71 -3.42 -19.06
C MET A 15 -9.15 -2.47 -20.19
N ARG A 16 -9.49 -1.22 -19.85
CA ARG A 16 -9.82 -0.18 -20.85
C ARG A 16 -8.59 0.23 -21.67
N ALA A 17 -7.43 0.37 -21.05
CA ALA A 17 -6.18 0.66 -21.76
C ALA A 17 -5.78 -0.44 -22.76
N MET A 18 -6.01 -1.71 -22.38
CA MET A 18 -5.70 -2.87 -23.23
C MET A 18 -6.65 -2.99 -24.43
N THR A 19 -7.93 -2.67 -24.25
CA THR A 19 -8.95 -2.86 -25.29
C THR A 19 -9.09 -1.71 -26.27
N THR A 20 -8.73 -0.48 -25.88
CA THR A 20 -8.84 0.69 -26.77
C THR A 20 -7.76 0.67 -27.86
N THR A 21 -8.13 1.03 -29.09
CA THR A 21 -7.19 1.21 -30.22
C THR A 21 -6.67 2.64 -30.34
N ASN A 22 -7.27 3.58 -29.60
CA ASN A 22 -6.89 4.99 -29.61
C ASN A 22 -5.76 5.25 -28.59
N ILE A 23 -4.61 5.74 -29.08
CA ILE A 23 -3.41 5.97 -28.26
C ILE A 23 -3.67 6.99 -27.14
N SER A 24 -4.39 8.08 -27.43
CA SER A 24 -4.69 9.11 -26.44
C SER A 24 -5.61 8.59 -25.34
N LEU A 25 -6.60 7.77 -25.68
CA LEU A 25 -7.46 7.11 -24.69
C LEU A 25 -6.69 6.07 -23.88
N ARG A 26 -5.82 5.28 -24.53
CA ARG A 26 -4.94 4.33 -23.85
C ARG A 26 -4.10 5.05 -22.80
N THR A 27 -3.48 6.17 -23.16
CA THR A 27 -2.65 6.97 -22.26
C THR A 27 -3.45 7.44 -21.04
N ARG A 28 -4.65 8.01 -21.24
CA ARG A 28 -5.51 8.44 -20.12
C ARG A 28 -5.91 7.29 -19.20
N HIS A 29 -6.19 6.10 -19.75
CA HIS A 29 -6.52 4.94 -18.93
C HIS A 29 -5.32 4.44 -18.11
N LEU A 30 -4.11 4.53 -18.66
CA LEU A 30 -2.88 4.21 -17.93
C LEU A 30 -2.60 5.24 -16.82
N GLU A 31 -2.77 6.54 -17.10
CA GLU A 31 -2.66 7.60 -16.07
C GLU A 31 -3.68 7.39 -14.93
N SER A 32 -4.90 6.98 -15.27
CA SER A 32 -5.92 6.63 -14.27
C SER A 32 -5.49 5.43 -13.43
N ALA A 33 -4.93 4.39 -14.05
CA ALA A 33 -4.44 3.22 -13.33
C ALA A 33 -3.28 3.60 -12.39
N ASP A 34 -2.32 4.37 -12.86
CA ASP A 34 -1.16 4.83 -12.08
C ASP A 34 -1.58 5.66 -10.86
N SER A 35 -2.54 6.58 -11.05
CA SER A 35 -3.13 7.36 -9.94
C SER A 35 -3.76 6.47 -8.85
N VAL A 36 -4.48 5.41 -9.25
CA VAL A 36 -5.05 4.46 -8.28
C VAL A 36 -3.96 3.64 -7.58
N ALA A 37 -2.93 3.20 -8.31
CA ALA A 37 -1.79 2.49 -7.74
C ALA A 37 -1.05 3.34 -6.69
N ALA A 38 -0.82 4.63 -6.99
CA ALA A 38 -0.21 5.57 -6.04
C ALA A 38 -1.07 5.75 -4.77
N ARG A 39 -2.40 5.84 -4.91
CA ARG A 39 -3.33 5.92 -3.77
C ARG A 39 -3.25 4.66 -2.89
N ILE A 40 -3.19 3.47 -3.50
CA ILE A 40 -3.06 2.19 -2.78
C ILE A 40 -1.73 2.13 -2.05
N GLN A 41 -0.62 2.45 -2.72
CA GLN A 41 0.72 2.44 -2.15
C GLN A 41 0.80 3.37 -0.93
N ALA A 42 0.31 4.60 -1.05
CA ALA A 42 0.33 5.57 0.05
C ALA A 42 -0.46 5.06 1.26
N TRP A 43 -1.63 4.46 1.03
CA TRP A 43 -2.43 3.88 2.10
C TRP A 43 -1.74 2.69 2.78
N GLN A 44 -1.18 1.75 2.01
CA GLN A 44 -0.46 0.60 2.56
C GLN A 44 0.78 1.01 3.34
N HIS A 45 1.51 2.03 2.87
CA HIS A 45 2.66 2.58 3.59
C HIS A 45 2.25 3.20 4.92
N ALA A 46 1.16 3.97 4.95
CA ALA A 46 0.63 4.55 6.18
C ALA A 46 0.14 3.47 7.16
N GLU A 47 -0.57 2.45 6.67
CA GLU A 47 -1.05 1.35 7.50
C GLU A 47 0.11 0.50 8.06
N GLY A 48 1.12 0.23 7.25
CA GLY A 48 2.35 -0.44 7.69
C GLY A 48 3.12 0.35 8.76
N ALA A 49 3.23 1.67 8.58
CA ALA A 49 3.84 2.55 9.58
C ALA A 49 3.04 2.57 10.90
N ASN A 50 1.72 2.60 10.82
CA ASN A 50 0.85 2.53 12.00
C ASN A 50 0.99 1.18 12.73
N ALA A 51 0.98 0.08 11.98
CA ALA A 51 1.21 -1.25 12.54
C ALA A 51 2.57 -1.33 13.24
N ALA A 52 3.66 -0.89 12.60
CA ALA A 52 4.99 -0.89 13.20
C ALA A 52 5.06 -0.08 14.52
N ASN A 53 4.43 1.10 14.55
CA ASN A 53 4.33 1.91 15.78
C ASN A 53 3.56 1.17 16.88
N GLY A 54 2.46 0.48 16.54
CA GLY A 54 1.70 -0.32 17.50
C GLY A 54 2.53 -1.43 18.13
N TRP A 55 3.38 -2.10 17.36
CA TRP A 55 4.30 -3.11 17.91
C TRP A 55 5.35 -2.48 18.83
N GLY A 56 5.85 -1.29 18.50
CA GLY A 56 6.75 -0.54 19.38
C GLY A 56 6.15 -0.23 20.74
N LEU A 57 4.88 0.22 20.76
CA LEU A 57 4.15 0.50 22.00
C LEU A 57 3.87 -0.78 22.80
N VAL A 58 3.44 -1.86 22.14
CA VAL A 58 3.20 -3.15 22.80
C VAL A 58 4.48 -3.72 23.41
N MET A 59 5.64 -3.52 22.78
CA MET A 59 6.92 -3.96 23.33
C MET A 59 7.41 -3.08 24.49
N ASP A 60 7.01 -1.80 24.53
CA ASP A 60 7.35 -0.88 25.63
C ASP A 60 6.41 -1.05 26.85
N ASP A 61 5.15 -1.39 26.60
CA ASP A 61 4.12 -1.67 27.63
C ASP A 61 4.18 -3.11 28.17
N ALA A 62 4.66 -4.06 27.37
CA ALA A 62 4.87 -5.42 27.83
C ALA A 62 6.01 -5.46 28.85
N GLU A 63 5.78 -6.20 29.93
CA GLU A 63 6.66 -6.47 31.07
C GLU A 63 7.94 -7.25 30.68
N PHE A 64 8.66 -6.79 29.64
CA PHE A 64 9.91 -7.35 29.12
C PHE A 64 11.13 -6.54 29.54
N ARG A 65 11.04 -5.76 30.62
CA ARG A 65 12.19 -5.02 31.17
C ARG A 65 13.38 -5.90 31.56
N ASP A 66 13.17 -7.21 31.72
CA ASP A 66 14.20 -8.14 32.21
C ASP A 66 14.77 -9.09 31.14
N LEU A 67 14.36 -9.01 29.87
CA LEU A 67 15.02 -9.80 28.84
C LEU A 67 16.19 -9.01 28.22
N PRO A 68 17.44 -9.50 28.36
CA PRO A 68 18.59 -8.81 27.79
C PRO A 68 18.43 -8.80 26.27
N ILE A 69 18.30 -7.59 25.71
CA ILE A 69 18.25 -7.36 24.26
C ILE A 69 19.56 -7.90 23.68
N GLN A 70 19.54 -9.14 23.18
CA GLN A 70 20.59 -9.61 22.29
C GLN A 70 20.42 -8.87 20.97
N ARG A 71 21.18 -7.78 20.85
CA ARG A 71 21.47 -7.09 19.59
C ARG A 71 21.87 -8.16 18.58
N ILE A 72 20.98 -8.47 17.65
CA ILE A 72 21.34 -9.21 16.45
C ILE A 72 22.14 -8.22 15.60
N THR A 73 23.46 -8.31 15.70
CA THR A 73 24.38 -7.66 14.76
C THR A 73 24.39 -8.46 13.47
N ALA A 74 23.96 -7.77 12.39
CA ALA A 74 24.18 -7.99 10.96
C ALA A 74 24.35 -9.43 10.43
#